data_AF-A0A839A6P7-F1
#
_entry.id   AF-A0A839A6P7-F1
#
_cell.length_a   1.000
_cell.length_b   1.000
_cell.length_c   1.000
_cell.angle_alpha   90.00
_cell.angle_beta   90.00
_cell.angle_gamma   90.00
#
_symmetry.space_group_name_H-M   'P 1'
#
loop_
_entity.id
_entity.type
_entity.pdbx_description
1 polymer ?
#
loop_
_entity_poly.entity_id
_entity_poly.type
_entity_poly.pdbx_seq_one_letter_code
_entity_poly.pdbx_strand_id
1 'polypeptide(L)'
;MLLLLDYFLRLLTGLIVVVAIYFIVPKDMTVLKIFILIFGFILMRDAMTPLNTWVIGVNGNVLWLRFIEDAFILITIGLLSL
;
A
#
# COMPACT_ATOMS: atom_id res chain seq x y z
N MET A 1 -2.66 12.02 12.29
CA MET A 1 -3.49 12.79 11.34
C MET A 1 -2.70 13.20 10.09
N LEU A 2 -1.68 14.08 10.22
CA LEU A 2 -0.88 14.55 9.06
C LEU A 2 -0.23 13.40 8.28
N LEU A 3 0.30 12.39 8.99
CA LEU A 3 0.92 11.23 8.38
C LEU A 3 -0.04 10.44 7.45
N LEU A 4 -1.31 10.27 7.86
CA LEU A 4 -2.33 9.60 7.03
C LEU A 4 -2.69 10.42 5.80
N LEU A 5 -2.72 11.75 5.93
CA LEU A 5 -2.95 12.65 4.81
C LEU A 5 -1.79 12.58 3.79
N ASP A 6 -0.54 12.59 4.27
CA ASP A 6 0.65 12.44 3.43
C ASP A 6 0.68 11.08 2.72
N TYR A 7 0.32 10.01 3.44
CA TYR A 7 0.16 8.67 2.86
C TYR A 7 -0.92 8.67 1.77
N PHE A 8 -2.09 9.23 2.05
CA PHE A 8 -3.19 9.29 1.11
C PHE A 8 -2.84 10.07 -0.15
N LEU A 9 -2.21 11.24 -0.01
CA LEU A 9 -1.81 12.07 -1.17
C LEU A 9 -0.80 11.35 -2.06
N ARG A 10 0.20 10.67 -1.47
CA ARG A 10 1.18 9.87 -2.22
C ARG A 10 0.54 8.68 -2.90
N LEU A 11 -0.35 7.97 -2.20
CA LEU A 11 -1.05 6.81 -2.72
C LEU A 11 -2.00 7.19 -3.86
N LEU A 12 -2.76 8.27 -3.71
CA LEU A 12 -3.81 8.68 -4.63
C LEU A 12 -3.28 8.91 -6.03
N THR A 13 -2.10 9.53 -6.19
CA THR A 13 -1.49 9.76 -7.51
C THR A 13 -1.24 8.44 -8.25
N GLY A 14 -0.64 7.45 -7.60
CA GLY A 14 -0.40 6.15 -8.22
C GLY A 14 -1.69 5.34 -8.39
N LEU A 15 -2.63 5.45 -7.45
CA LEU A 15 -3.90 4.73 -7.49
C LEU A 15 -4.73 5.14 -8.70
N ILE A 16 -4.76 6.45 -9.04
CA ILE A 16 -5.42 6.95 -10.24
C ILE A 16 -4.89 6.26 -11.49
N VAL A 17 -3.57 6.11 -11.61
CA VAL A 17 -2.93 5.46 -12.77
C VAL A 17 -3.30 3.98 -12.82
N VAL A 18 -3.19 3.27 -11.70
CA VAL A 18 -3.54 1.83 -11.61
C VAL A 18 -5.00 1.59 -11.99
N VAL A 19 -5.92 2.40 -11.46
CA VAL A 19 -7.36 2.30 -11.74
C VAL A 19 -7.65 2.61 -13.21
N ALA A 20 -7.07 3.69 -13.76
CA ALA A 20 -7.24 4.05 -15.16
C ALA A 20 -6.78 2.92 -16.09
N ILE A 21 -5.59 2.35 -15.87
CA ILE A 21 -5.07 1.24 -16.66
C ILE A 21 -5.97 0.00 -16.52
N TYR A 22 -6.41 -0.33 -15.30
CA TYR A 22 -7.29 -1.48 -15.06
C TYR A 22 -8.60 -1.41 -15.86
N PHE A 23 -9.19 -0.21 -16.00
CA PHE A 23 -10.40 0.01 -16.78
C PHE A 23 -10.17 0.01 -18.29
N ILE A 24 -9.00 0.47 -18.75
CA ILE A 24 -8.63 0.45 -20.18
C ILE A 24 -8.34 -0.99 -20.65
N VAL A 25 -7.77 -1.84 -19.79
CA VAL A 25 -7.40 -3.21 -20.16
C VAL A 25 -8.64 -4.08 -20.47
N PRO A 26 -8.68 -4.71 -21.66
CA PRO A 26 -9.76 -5.62 -22.06
C PRO A 26 -10.04 -6.73 -21.04
N LYS A 27 -11.30 -7.16 -20.94
CA LYS A 27 -11.75 -8.10 -19.88
C LYS A 27 -11.20 -9.52 -20.05
N ASP A 28 -10.85 -9.90 -21.26
CA ASP A 28 -10.23 -11.17 -21.66
C ASP A 28 -8.77 -11.31 -21.22
N MET A 29 -8.08 -10.20 -20.92
CA MET A 29 -6.69 -10.20 -20.45
C MET A 29 -6.58 -10.38 -18.92
N THR A 30 -7.09 -11.50 -18.40
CA THR A 30 -7.14 -11.77 -16.94
C THR A 30 -5.77 -11.69 -16.26
N VAL A 31 -4.73 -12.25 -16.88
CA VAL A 31 -3.37 -12.24 -16.33
C VAL A 31 -2.86 -10.82 -16.13
N LEU A 32 -3.06 -9.94 -17.13
CA LEU A 32 -2.64 -8.53 -17.03
C LEU A 32 -3.39 -7.79 -15.93
N LYS A 33 -4.69 -8.05 -15.76
CA LYS A 33 -5.49 -7.46 -14.66
C LYS A 33 -4.97 -7.88 -13.29
N ILE A 34 -4.59 -9.15 -13.12
CA ILE A 34 -3.96 -9.63 -11.89
C ILE A 34 -2.65 -8.89 -11.64
N PHE A 35 -1.79 -8.75 -12.66
CA PHE A 35 -0.55 -7.98 -12.52
C PHE A 35 -0.79 -6.54 -12.09
N ILE A 36 -1.78 -5.86 -12.69
CA ILE A 36 -2.15 -4.48 -12.31
C ILE A 36 -2.58 -4.40 -10.84
N LEU A 37 -3.38 -5.36 -10.36
CA LEU A 37 -3.78 -5.42 -8.96
C LEU A 37 -2.59 -5.68 -8.02
N ILE A 38 -1.66 -6.56 -8.40
CA ILE A 38 -0.41 -6.79 -7.67
C ILE A 38 0.42 -5.50 -7.61
N PHE A 39 0.54 -4.76 -8.72
CA PHE A 39 1.20 -3.45 -8.74
C PHE A 39 0.49 -2.44 -7.84
N GLY A 40 -0.85 -2.44 -7.80
CA GLY A 40 -1.62 -1.63 -6.86
C GLY A 40 -1.30 -1.94 -5.40
N PHE A 41 -1.17 -3.23 -5.05
CA PHE A 41 -0.74 -3.65 -3.72
C PHE A 41 0.69 -3.20 -3.40
N ILE A 42 1.62 -3.39 -4.34
CA ILE A 42 3.01 -2.94 -4.20
C ILE A 42 3.06 -1.42 -4.00
N LEU A 43 2.29 -0.65 -4.76
CA LEU A 43 2.18 0.79 -4.62
C LEU A 43 1.71 1.20 -3.22
N MET A 44 0.66 0.56 -2.69
CA MET A 44 0.18 0.82 -1.32
C MET A 44 1.28 0.59 -0.29
N ARG A 45 2.05 -0.50 -0.45
CA ARG A 45 3.17 -0.83 0.44
C ARG A 45 4.35 0.13 0.27
N ASP A 46 4.66 0.54 -0.95
CA ASP A 46 5.77 1.43 -1.23
C ASP A 46 5.52 2.86 -0.74
N ALA A 47 4.28 3.34 -0.84
CA ALA A 47 3.88 4.65 -0.31
C ALA A 47 4.09 4.77 1.22
N MET A 48 4.12 3.64 1.93
CA MET A 48 4.41 3.58 3.36
C MET A 48 5.93 3.71 3.68
N THR A 49 6.81 3.28 2.78
CA THR A 49 8.27 3.26 2.98
C THR A 49 8.88 4.63 3.33
N PRO A 50 8.64 5.72 2.55
CA PRO A 50 9.23 7.02 2.85
C PRO A 50 8.64 7.69 4.09
N LEU A 51 7.50 7.19 4.59
CA LEU A 51 6.84 7.70 5.80
C LEU A 51 7.29 6.96 7.07
N ASN A 52 8.19 5.98 6.94
CA ASN A 52 8.66 5.13 8.03
C ASN A 52 7.51 4.49 8.84
N THR A 53 6.36 4.25 8.21
CA THR A 53 5.20 3.61 8.87
C THR A 53 5.37 2.11 8.99
N TRP A 54 6.39 1.56 8.34
CA TRP A 54 6.86 0.21 8.53
C TRP A 54 8.39 0.18 8.46
N VAL A 55 8.99 -0.79 9.14
CA VAL A 55 10.44 -0.98 9.23
C VAL A 55 10.75 -2.47 9.08
N ILE A 56 11.80 -2.78 8.33
CA ILE A 56 12.43 -4.11 8.34
C ILE A 56 13.40 -4.12 9.52
N GLY A 57 13.01 -4.84 10.57
CA GLY A 57 13.85 -5.11 11.72
C GLY A 57 14.37 -6.54 11.70
N VAL A 58 15.23 -6.84 12.68
CA VAL A 58 15.67 -8.20 12.97
C VAL A 58 15.22 -8.52 14.39
N ASN A 59 14.53 -9.64 14.57
CA ASN A 59 14.23 -10.17 15.90
C ASN A 59 14.92 -11.55 16.04
N GLY A 60 16.05 -11.56 16.74
CA GLY A 60 16.94 -12.74 16.77
C GLY A 60 17.55 -13.00 15.39
N ASN A 61 17.24 -14.15 14.79
CA ASN A 61 17.69 -14.53 13.43
C ASN A 61 16.58 -14.38 12.37
N VAL A 62 15.43 -13.79 12.72
CA VAL A 62 14.28 -13.67 11.82
C VAL A 62 14.12 -12.22 11.37
N LEU A 63 14.01 -12.02 10.06
CA LEU A 63 13.59 -10.75 9.48
C LEU A 63 12.14 -10.47 9.89
N TRP A 64 11.91 -9.34 10.54
CA TRP A 64 10.59 -8.95 11.02
C TRP A 64 10.16 -7.66 10.31
N LEU A 65 8.96 -7.67 9.73
CA LEU A 65 8.33 -6.48 9.19
C LEU A 65 7.41 -5.82 10.23
N ARG A 66 7.81 -4.69 10.80
CA ARG A 66 7.12 -4.05 11.94
C ARG A 66 6.44 -2.76 11.48
N PHE A 67 5.17 -2.58 11.86
CA PHE A 67 4.49 -1.29 11.69
C PHE A 67 4.85 -0.32 12.82
N ILE A 68 4.61 0.96 12.57
CA ILE A 68 4.72 2.01 13.59
C ILE A 68 3.84 1.71 14.82
N GLU A 69 4.35 2.02 16.01
CA GLU A 69 3.65 1.83 17.29
C GLU A 69 2.63 2.97 17.57
N ASP A 70 1.80 3.29 16.58
CA ASP A 70 0.74 4.30 16.71
C ASP A 70 -0.62 3.61 16.58
N ALA A 71 -1.35 3.52 17.72
CA ALA A 71 -2.63 2.83 17.78
C ALA A 71 -3.68 3.45 16.84
N PHE A 72 -3.68 4.78 16.67
CA PHE A 72 -4.65 5.46 15.81
C PHE A 72 -4.39 5.13 14.33
N ILE A 73 -3.12 5.14 13.92
CA ILE A 73 -2.73 4.76 12.55
C ILE A 73 -3.07 3.29 12.29
N LEU A 74 -2.73 2.40 13.22
CA LEU A 74 -2.99 0.97 13.09
C LEU A 74 -4.48 0.64 13.01
N ILE A 75 -5.31 1.24 13.87
CA ILE A 75 -6.77 1.05 13.83
C ILE A 75 -7.33 1.60 12.51
N THR A 76 -6.89 2.78 12.08
CA THR A 76 -7.37 3.40 10.83
C THR A 76 -7.05 2.53 9.61
N ILE A 77 -5.80 2.07 9.48
CA ILE A 77 -5.37 1.21 8.38
C ILE A 77 -6.09 -0.16 8.46
N GLY A 78 -6.26 -0.71 9.67
CA GLY A 78 -6.97 -1.97 9.88
C GLY A 78 -8.43 -1.89 9.43
N LEU A 79 -9.15 -0.84 9.82
CA LEU A 79 -10.55 -0.61 9.40
C LEU A 79 -10.70 -0.41 7.90
N LEU A 80 -9.73 0.23 7.24
CA LEU A 80 -9.75 0.47 5.80
C LEU A 80 -9.29 -0.74 4.97
N SER A 81 -8.76 -1.79 5.60
CA SER A 81 -8.28 -2.99 4.91
C SER A 81 -9.34 -4.10 4.78
N LEU A 82 -10.48 -3.95 5.45
CA LEU A 82 -11.60 -4.89 5.47
C LEU A 82 -12.58 -4.60 4.32
#